data_AF-A0A6A6LGX3-F1
#
_entry.id   AF-A0A6A6LGX3-F1
#
_cell.length_a   1.000
_cell.length_b   1.000
_cell.length_c   1.000
_cell.angle_alpha   90.00
_cell.angle_beta   90.00
_cell.angle_gamma   90.00
#
_symmetry.space_group_name_H-M   'P 1'
#
loop_
_entity.id
_entity.type
_entity.pdbx_description
1 polymer ?
#
loop_
_entity_poly.entity_id
_entity_poly.type
_entity_poly.pdbx_seq_one_letter_code
_entity_poly.pdbx_strand_id
1 'polypeptide(L)'
;MFWWLYRSPCRVENPSKPWPIILWLQGGPGASGVGLGNFKEIGPLDVNLKPRNSTWLRMADLLFVDNPVGTGYSFVEESNLFVKTDEDAAIDLTTLLQEIFNRNESLQQSPLYIVAESYGGKFAVTLGLSALKAIEAGKLRAKLGGVVLGDTWISPEDFVLSWGPLLKDISRLDNNGFEKANSVAERIKQQIRNGQYVSATSSWAELEGVISRSSNFVDFYNFLLDSGMDPVSLTAAEMIQGIAMKRYIRYLSSLRSSAGGVGNINSLMNGVVKQKLKIIPENISWGGQADEVFTNLAGDFMRPRINEVDELLAKGVNVTIYNGQVGRAPELSEQGQNSLILWSREGCKRIHQVIQESALLLDSWSWPFCTSGRALHYTKDDECHNTITCTTI
;
A
#
# COMPACT_ATOMS: atom_id res chain seq x y z
N MET A 1 16.13 4.57 -10.32
CA MET A 1 14.77 4.01 -10.14
C MET A 1 14.08 3.87 -11.49
N PHE A 2 13.37 2.78 -11.72
CA PHE A 2 12.51 2.56 -12.87
C PHE A 2 11.09 3.05 -12.59
N TRP A 3 10.47 3.70 -13.57
CA TRP A 3 9.13 4.27 -13.47
C TRP A 3 8.40 4.18 -14.82
N TRP A 4 7.07 4.21 -14.76
CA TRP A 4 6.21 4.12 -15.92
C TRP A 4 5.01 5.06 -15.77
N LEU A 5 4.89 6.04 -16.68
CA LEU A 5 3.76 6.97 -16.72
C LEU A 5 2.80 6.62 -17.86
N TYR A 6 1.54 6.38 -17.53
CA TYR A 6 0.44 6.35 -18.50
C TYR A 6 -0.29 7.70 -18.50
N ARG A 7 -0.47 8.23 -19.70
CA ARG A 7 -1.31 9.40 -19.96
C ARG A 7 -2.71 8.92 -20.32
N SER A 8 -3.71 9.42 -19.62
CA SER A 8 -5.10 9.01 -19.81
C SER A 8 -5.60 9.42 -21.19
N PRO A 9 -6.19 8.50 -21.97
CA PRO A 9 -6.91 8.87 -23.19
C PRO A 9 -8.23 9.59 -22.89
N CYS A 10 -8.69 9.55 -21.63
CA CYS A 10 -9.91 10.22 -21.17
C CYS A 10 -9.63 11.61 -20.60
N ARG A 11 -8.37 12.09 -20.62
CA ARG A 11 -7.99 13.39 -20.06
C ARG A 11 -8.81 14.51 -20.68
N VAL A 12 -9.46 15.29 -19.83
CA VAL A 12 -10.15 16.54 -20.20
C VAL A 12 -9.41 17.70 -19.56
N GLU A 13 -9.06 18.72 -20.36
CA GLU A 13 -8.49 19.95 -19.85
C GLU A 13 -9.60 20.83 -19.27
N ASN A 14 -9.63 20.91 -17.93
CA ASN A 14 -10.56 21.75 -17.19
C ASN A 14 -9.79 22.50 -16.08
N PRO A 15 -9.61 23.82 -16.19
CA PRO A 15 -8.90 24.60 -15.17
C PRO A 15 -9.54 24.53 -13.77
N SER A 16 -10.87 24.39 -13.69
CA SER A 16 -11.60 24.29 -12.42
C SER A 16 -11.55 22.88 -11.81
N LYS A 17 -11.27 21.86 -12.62
CA LYS A 17 -11.08 20.47 -12.19
C LYS A 17 -9.91 19.84 -12.94
N PRO A 18 -8.66 20.22 -12.61
CA PRO A 18 -7.49 19.72 -13.31
C PRO A 18 -7.40 18.20 -13.23
N TRP A 19 -7.00 17.57 -14.33
CA TRP A 19 -6.86 16.12 -14.39
C TRP A 19 -5.75 15.64 -13.44
N PRO A 20 -6.00 14.67 -12.54
CA PRO A 20 -5.03 14.25 -11.54
C PRO A 20 -3.97 13.29 -12.11
N ILE A 21 -2.82 13.25 -11.44
CA ILE A 21 -1.80 12.21 -11.58
C ILE A 21 -1.80 11.39 -10.30
N ILE A 22 -1.91 10.07 -10.42
CA ILE A 22 -1.77 9.13 -9.31
C ILE A 22 -0.38 8.52 -9.37
N LEU A 23 0.45 8.79 -8.37
CA LEU A 23 1.63 7.98 -8.09
C LEU A 23 1.17 6.75 -7.28
N TRP A 24 1.39 5.55 -7.83
CA TRP A 24 1.09 4.29 -7.13
C TRP A 24 2.35 3.72 -6.48
N LEU A 25 2.31 3.53 -5.15
CA LEU A 25 3.37 2.89 -4.37
C LEU A 25 2.87 1.56 -3.81
N GLN A 26 3.49 0.49 -4.31
CA GLN A 26 3.28 -0.86 -3.81
C GLN A 26 4.08 -1.09 -2.51
N GLY A 27 3.70 -2.10 -1.74
CA GLY A 27 4.28 -2.44 -0.43
C GLY A 27 5.43 -3.44 -0.48
N GLY A 28 5.29 -4.52 0.28
CA GLY A 28 6.35 -5.49 0.56
C GLY A 28 6.90 -5.30 1.98
N PRO A 29 7.94 -4.46 2.20
CA PRO A 29 8.65 -3.58 1.27
C PRO A 29 9.41 -4.33 0.17
N GLY A 30 9.56 -3.71 -1.01
CA GLY A 30 10.29 -4.28 -2.14
C GLY A 30 9.40 -4.97 -3.18
N ALA A 31 8.09 -4.76 -3.13
CA ALA A 31 7.16 -5.25 -4.13
C ALA A 31 7.08 -4.27 -5.32
N SER A 32 7.11 -4.78 -6.54
CA SER A 32 7.19 -3.96 -7.76
C SER A 32 5.86 -3.25 -8.06
N GLY A 33 5.85 -1.93 -7.95
CA GLY A 33 4.71 -1.10 -8.36
C GLY A 33 4.49 -1.10 -9.87
N VAL A 34 5.55 -1.21 -10.68
CA VAL A 34 5.42 -1.26 -12.14
C VAL A 34 4.97 -2.62 -12.66
N GLY A 35 5.25 -3.70 -11.92
CA GLY A 35 4.72 -5.01 -12.25
C GLY A 35 3.32 -5.21 -11.69
N LEU A 36 3.19 -5.21 -10.36
CA LEU A 36 1.96 -5.57 -9.66
C LEU A 36 0.88 -4.48 -9.83
N GLY A 37 1.19 -3.25 -9.42
CA GLY A 37 0.24 -2.13 -9.51
C GLY A 37 -0.28 -1.90 -10.93
N ASN A 38 0.60 -2.03 -11.92
CA ASN A 38 0.25 -1.85 -13.32
C ASN A 38 -0.49 -3.06 -13.91
N PHE A 39 0.08 -4.26 -13.87
CA PHE A 39 -0.43 -5.41 -14.63
C PHE A 39 -1.36 -6.33 -13.84
N LYS A 40 -1.46 -6.16 -12.52
CA LYS A 40 -2.36 -6.95 -11.66
C LYS A 40 -3.47 -6.14 -11.02
N GLU A 41 -3.29 -4.84 -10.84
CA GLU A 41 -4.24 -4.02 -10.08
C GLU A 41 -4.91 -2.95 -10.97
N ILE A 42 -4.41 -1.72 -10.96
CA ILE A 42 -5.13 -0.53 -11.45
C ILE A 42 -4.74 -0.10 -12.87
N GLY A 43 -3.67 -0.66 -13.43
CA GLY A 43 -3.18 -0.28 -14.75
C GLY A 43 -4.10 -0.73 -15.90
N PRO A 44 -3.80 -0.29 -17.13
CA PRO A 44 -4.71 -0.43 -18.27
C PRO A 44 -4.78 -1.85 -18.84
N LEU A 45 -3.74 -2.67 -18.63
CA LEU A 45 -3.63 -4.01 -19.18
C LEU A 45 -3.44 -5.05 -18.07
N ASP A 46 -3.96 -6.26 -18.26
CA ASP A 46 -3.66 -7.40 -17.38
C ASP A 46 -2.32 -8.08 -17.75
N VAL A 47 -1.97 -9.14 -17.02
CA VAL A 47 -0.75 -9.94 -17.26
C VAL A 47 -0.71 -10.64 -18.63
N ASN A 48 -1.85 -10.73 -19.31
CA ASN A 48 -1.98 -11.26 -20.66
C ASN A 48 -2.04 -10.15 -21.72
N LEU A 49 -1.75 -8.90 -21.33
CA LEU A 49 -1.84 -7.70 -22.17
C LEU A 49 -3.25 -7.41 -22.69
N LYS A 50 -4.29 -7.86 -21.99
CA LYS A 50 -5.69 -7.55 -22.32
C LYS A 50 -6.15 -6.28 -21.60
N PRO A 51 -6.94 -5.40 -22.25
CA PRO A 51 -7.49 -4.21 -21.61
C PRO A 51 -8.32 -4.52 -20.37
N ARG A 52 -8.19 -3.69 -19.33
CA ARG A 52 -9.00 -3.77 -18.10
C ARG A 52 -10.11 -2.75 -18.12
N ASN A 53 -11.34 -3.18 -17.85
CA ASN A 53 -12.47 -2.27 -17.70
C ASN A 53 -12.40 -1.45 -16.41
N SER A 54 -11.73 -1.98 -15.38
CA SER A 54 -11.58 -1.39 -14.05
C SER A 54 -10.36 -0.46 -13.91
N THR A 55 -9.62 -0.19 -14.99
CA THR A 55 -8.41 0.64 -14.89
C THR A 55 -8.71 2.04 -14.37
N TRP A 56 -7.85 2.51 -13.46
CA TRP A 56 -7.92 3.87 -12.92
C TRP A 56 -7.47 4.93 -13.93
N LEU A 57 -6.90 4.51 -15.07
CA LEU A 57 -6.52 5.40 -16.16
C LEU A 57 -7.72 6.15 -16.74
N ARG A 58 -8.96 5.73 -16.44
CA ARG A 58 -10.19 6.46 -16.81
C ARG A 58 -10.40 7.77 -16.04
N MET A 59 -9.73 7.95 -14.90
CA MET A 59 -9.93 9.09 -13.99
C MET A 59 -8.66 9.87 -13.68
N ALA A 60 -7.48 9.29 -13.94
CA ALA A 60 -6.19 9.92 -13.66
C ALA A 60 -5.14 9.46 -14.67
N ASP A 61 -4.07 10.23 -14.81
CA ASP A 61 -2.81 9.70 -15.31
C ASP A 61 -2.19 8.79 -14.23
N LEU A 62 -1.56 7.68 -14.61
CA LEU A 62 -1.00 6.71 -13.67
C LEU A 62 0.52 6.67 -13.75
N LEU A 63 1.20 7.03 -12.67
CA LEU A 63 2.63 6.93 -12.48
C LEU A 63 2.94 5.74 -11.57
N PHE A 64 3.48 4.67 -12.14
CA PHE A 64 3.98 3.52 -11.39
C PHE A 64 5.48 3.66 -11.16
N VAL A 65 5.95 3.29 -9.97
CA VAL A 65 7.37 3.30 -9.64
C VAL A 65 7.75 1.99 -8.97
N ASP A 66 8.91 1.45 -9.37
CA ASP A 66 9.54 0.36 -8.63
C ASP A 66 10.36 0.96 -7.49
N ASN A 67 9.78 0.94 -6.29
CA ASN A 67 10.32 1.56 -5.10
C ASN A 67 10.47 0.55 -3.97
N PRO A 68 11.56 0.62 -3.17
CA PRO A 68 12.79 1.40 -3.35
C PRO A 68 13.73 0.87 -4.44
N VAL A 69 14.92 1.48 -4.60
CA VAL A 69 15.99 0.92 -5.44
C VAL A 69 16.31 -0.53 -5.06
N GLY A 70 16.51 -1.40 -6.06
CA GLY A 70 16.59 -2.85 -5.90
C GLY A 70 15.27 -3.61 -6.07
N THR A 71 14.14 -2.90 -6.20
CA THR A 71 12.82 -3.47 -6.47
C THR A 71 12.55 -3.57 -7.98
N GLY A 72 11.95 -4.66 -8.46
CA GLY A 72 11.51 -4.76 -9.86
C GLY A 72 12.63 -4.52 -10.87
N TYR A 73 12.52 -3.46 -11.67
CA TYR A 73 13.57 -2.97 -12.57
C TYR A 73 14.45 -1.87 -11.99
N SER A 74 14.10 -1.30 -10.83
CA SER A 74 15.02 -0.45 -10.10
C SER A 74 16.15 -1.31 -9.53
N PHE A 75 17.39 -0.89 -9.72
CA PHE A 75 18.56 -1.60 -9.23
C PHE A 75 19.49 -0.66 -8.48
N VAL A 76 20.44 -1.26 -7.76
CA VAL A 76 21.61 -0.60 -7.19
C VAL A 76 22.86 -1.22 -7.81
N GLU A 77 23.92 -0.43 -7.96
CA GLU A 77 25.22 -0.92 -8.44
C GLU A 77 25.95 -1.73 -7.36
N GLU A 78 25.74 -1.37 -6.09
CA GLU A 78 26.39 -1.97 -4.93
C GLU A 78 25.38 -2.23 -3.80
N SER A 79 25.59 -3.31 -3.03
CA SER A 79 24.65 -3.76 -1.97
C SER A 79 24.63 -2.88 -0.72
N ASN A 80 25.54 -1.92 -0.58
CA ASN A 80 25.51 -0.91 0.49
C ASN A 80 24.56 0.27 0.16
N LEU A 81 24.07 0.38 -1.08
CA LEU A 81 23.22 1.46 -1.56
C LEU A 81 21.71 1.19 -1.38
N PHE A 82 21.33 0.01 -0.87
CA PHE A 82 19.94 -0.21 -0.47
C PHE A 82 19.55 0.76 0.65
N VAL A 83 18.34 1.30 0.54
CA VAL A 83 17.75 2.14 1.58
C VAL A 83 17.63 1.35 2.89
N LYS A 84 17.85 2.04 4.01
CA LYS A 84 17.76 1.43 5.35
C LYS A 84 16.59 1.98 6.16
N THR A 85 15.99 3.07 5.68
CA THR A 85 14.87 3.75 6.32
C THR A 85 13.83 4.17 5.29
N ASP A 86 12.60 4.37 5.74
CA ASP A 86 11.52 4.93 4.92
C ASP A 86 11.87 6.38 4.48
N GLU A 87 12.66 7.13 5.26
CA GLU A 87 13.15 8.46 4.89
C GLU A 87 14.12 8.44 3.72
N ASP A 88 15.06 7.49 3.68
CA ASP A 88 15.98 7.33 2.55
C ASP A 88 15.19 7.07 1.26
N ALA A 89 14.19 6.17 1.33
CA ALA A 89 13.30 5.90 0.21
C ALA A 89 12.50 7.14 -0.22
N ALA A 90 12.02 7.94 0.73
CA ALA A 90 11.33 9.18 0.45
C ALA A 90 12.22 10.24 -0.22
N ILE A 91 13.51 10.31 0.14
CA ILE A 91 14.49 11.19 -0.51
C ILE A 91 14.68 10.78 -1.97
N ASP A 92 14.86 9.48 -2.24
CA ASP A 92 15.00 8.94 -3.60
C ASP A 92 13.75 9.21 -4.45
N LEU A 93 12.57 8.93 -3.90
CA LEU A 93 11.28 9.21 -4.54
C LEU A 93 11.07 10.70 -4.80
N THR A 94 11.46 11.57 -3.86
CA THR A 94 11.36 13.02 -4.03
C THR A 94 12.28 13.49 -5.15
N THR A 95 13.49 12.94 -5.24
CA THR A 95 14.44 13.22 -6.32
C THR A 95 13.87 12.77 -7.67
N LEU A 96 13.28 11.58 -7.73
CA LEU A 96 12.59 11.09 -8.92
C LEU A 96 11.44 12.03 -9.35
N LEU A 97 10.62 12.48 -8.41
CA LEU A 97 9.53 13.43 -8.70
C LEU A 97 10.07 14.76 -9.23
N GLN A 98 11.20 15.26 -8.70
CA GLN A 98 11.85 16.47 -9.24
C GLN A 98 12.26 16.26 -10.70
N GLU A 99 12.88 15.13 -11.03
CA GLU A 99 13.29 14.82 -12.39
C GLU A 99 12.12 14.71 -13.38
N ILE A 100 10.99 14.14 -12.94
CA ILE A 100 9.78 13.98 -13.76
C ILE A 100 9.05 15.32 -13.94
N PHE A 101 8.77 16.04 -12.85
CA PHE A 101 7.87 17.19 -12.87
C PHE A 101 8.57 18.49 -13.30
N ASN A 102 9.82 18.73 -12.87
CA ASN A 102 10.50 20.01 -13.15
C ASN A 102 10.76 20.21 -14.64
N ARG A 103 10.81 19.13 -15.43
CA ARG A 103 11.07 19.15 -16.87
C ARG A 103 9.79 19.17 -17.73
N ASN A 104 8.60 19.08 -17.13
CA ASN A 104 7.35 18.96 -17.86
C ASN A 104 6.22 19.81 -17.28
N GLU A 105 6.01 21.00 -17.86
CA GLU A 105 4.99 21.97 -17.44
C GLU A 105 3.56 21.40 -17.44
N SER A 106 3.24 20.45 -18.33
CA SER A 106 1.91 19.83 -18.37
C SER A 106 1.62 18.98 -17.12
N LEU A 107 2.66 18.37 -16.53
CA LEU A 107 2.53 17.64 -15.27
C LEU A 107 2.38 18.58 -14.08
N GLN A 108 3.06 19.74 -14.10
CA GLN A 108 3.02 20.74 -13.01
C GLN A 108 1.63 21.34 -12.79
N GLN A 109 0.80 21.34 -13.84
CA GLN A 109 -0.59 21.80 -13.77
C GLN A 109 -1.53 20.79 -13.09
N SER A 110 -1.14 19.51 -13.06
CA SER A 110 -1.96 18.41 -12.56
C SER A 110 -1.70 18.19 -11.07
N PRO A 111 -2.74 18.00 -10.23
CA PRO A 111 -2.53 17.63 -8.83
C PRO A 111 -1.98 16.20 -8.76
N LEU A 112 -0.90 16.04 -8.00
CA LEU A 112 -0.26 14.77 -7.69
C LEU A 112 -0.90 14.15 -6.44
N TYR A 113 -1.50 12.98 -6.59
CA TYR A 113 -1.96 12.14 -5.49
C TYR A 113 -0.97 11.01 -5.27
N ILE A 114 -0.50 10.84 -4.04
CA ILE A 114 0.36 9.73 -3.65
C ILE A 114 -0.55 8.65 -3.08
N VAL A 115 -0.74 7.56 -3.83
CA VAL A 115 -1.62 6.47 -3.46
C VAL A 115 -0.79 5.23 -3.22
N ALA A 116 -1.08 4.50 -2.15
CA ALA A 116 -0.29 3.33 -1.80
C ALA A 116 -1.10 2.24 -1.12
N GLU A 117 -0.53 1.04 -1.13
CA GLU A 117 -1.06 -0.09 -0.38
C GLU A 117 -0.03 -0.80 0.49
N SER A 118 -0.50 -1.53 1.51
CA SER A 118 0.36 -2.34 2.38
C SER A 118 1.52 -1.50 2.97
N TYR A 119 2.77 -1.99 2.94
CA TYR A 119 3.95 -1.23 3.37
C TYR A 119 4.14 0.08 2.61
N GLY A 120 3.59 0.19 1.40
CA GLY A 120 3.61 1.39 0.58
C GLY A 120 3.00 2.60 1.29
N GLY A 121 2.08 2.38 2.24
CA GLY A 121 1.53 3.46 3.05
C GLY A 121 2.58 4.23 3.87
N LYS A 122 3.60 3.52 4.38
CA LYS A 122 4.73 4.16 5.07
C LYS A 122 5.55 5.00 4.10
N PHE A 123 5.84 4.47 2.91
CA PHE A 123 6.51 5.25 1.87
C PHE A 123 5.67 6.47 1.47
N ALA A 124 4.35 6.34 1.38
CA ALA A 124 3.45 7.41 0.94
C ALA A 124 3.40 8.58 1.92
N VAL A 125 3.27 8.34 3.23
CA VAL A 125 3.22 9.42 4.22
C VAL A 125 4.58 10.10 4.36
N THR A 126 5.67 9.33 4.38
CA THR A 126 7.03 9.87 4.46
C THR A 126 7.39 10.65 3.19
N LEU A 127 7.03 10.14 2.01
CA LEU A 127 7.14 10.88 0.75
C LEU A 127 6.26 12.13 0.75
N GLY A 128 5.03 12.05 1.24
CA GLY A 128 4.10 13.19 1.29
C GLY A 128 4.75 14.39 2.00
N LEU A 129 5.37 14.15 3.15
CA LEU A 129 6.08 15.19 3.89
C LEU A 129 7.34 15.66 3.17
N SER A 130 8.14 14.74 2.64
CA SER A 130 9.37 15.07 1.91
C SER A 130 9.08 15.90 0.65
N ALA A 131 8.09 15.49 -0.14
CA ALA A 131 7.64 16.18 -1.34
C ALA A 131 7.04 17.54 -1.02
N LEU A 132 6.22 17.64 0.02
CA LEU A 132 5.67 18.92 0.47
C LEU A 132 6.77 19.91 0.86
N LYS A 133 7.76 19.47 1.65
CA LYS A 133 8.95 20.28 1.99
C LYS A 133 9.72 20.72 0.73
N ALA A 134 9.85 19.84 -0.26
CA ALA A 134 10.51 20.18 -1.52
C ALA A 134 9.70 21.17 -2.39
N ILE A 135 8.36 21.10 -2.35
CA ILE A 135 7.45 22.03 -3.03
C ILE A 135 7.54 23.42 -2.37
N GLU A 136 7.43 23.48 -1.04
CA GLU A 136 7.55 24.73 -0.26
C GLU A 136 8.91 25.42 -0.50
N ALA A 137 9.98 24.63 -0.66
CA ALA A 137 11.32 25.12 -0.98
C ALA A 137 11.54 25.46 -2.46
N GLY A 138 10.54 25.28 -3.34
CA GLY A 138 10.64 25.51 -4.78
C GLY A 138 11.54 24.52 -5.54
N LYS A 139 11.97 23.42 -4.90
CA LYS A 139 12.81 22.38 -5.50
C LYS A 139 12.00 21.39 -6.34
N LEU A 140 10.75 21.14 -5.96
CA LEU A 140 9.80 20.31 -6.69
C LEU A 140 8.66 21.18 -7.22
N ARG A 141 8.54 21.29 -8.55
CA ARG A 141 7.44 21.98 -9.22
C ARG A 141 6.24 21.03 -9.37
N ALA A 142 5.54 20.77 -8.28
CA ALA A 142 4.32 19.96 -8.30
C ALA A 142 3.27 20.57 -7.36
N LYS A 143 2.01 20.17 -7.56
CA LYS A 143 0.92 20.47 -6.63
C LYS A 143 0.54 19.17 -5.93
N LEU A 144 0.74 19.08 -4.63
CA LEU A 144 0.32 17.91 -3.87
C LEU A 144 -1.21 17.97 -3.69
N GLY A 145 -1.91 17.01 -4.26
CA GLY A 145 -3.37 16.87 -4.17
C GLY A 145 -3.83 16.10 -2.93
N GLY A 146 -3.01 15.15 -2.46
CA GLY A 146 -3.29 14.39 -1.25
C GLY A 146 -2.50 13.09 -1.16
N VAL A 147 -2.67 12.40 -0.05
CA VAL A 147 -2.11 11.06 0.22
C VAL A 147 -3.27 10.09 0.46
N VAL A 148 -3.24 8.92 -0.18
CA VAL A 148 -4.29 7.90 -0.06
C VAL A 148 -3.65 6.57 0.36
N LEU A 149 -4.18 5.99 1.44
CA LEU A 149 -3.65 4.81 2.11
C LEU A 149 -4.67 3.67 2.01
N GLY A 150 -4.40 2.69 1.16
CA GLY A 150 -5.20 1.46 1.03
C GLY A 150 -4.61 0.32 1.86
N ASP A 151 -5.33 -0.22 2.85
CA ASP A 151 -4.94 -1.47 3.53
C ASP A 151 -3.46 -1.45 4.03
N THR A 152 -3.05 -0.31 4.59
CA THR A 152 -1.62 0.00 4.79
C THR A 152 -1.02 -0.49 6.11
N TRP A 153 0.25 -0.89 6.09
CA TRP A 153 1.05 -1.25 7.27
C TRP A 153 1.65 -0.01 7.95
N ILE A 154 0.81 0.88 8.48
CA ILE A 154 1.26 2.18 9.04
C ILE A 154 1.47 2.19 10.57
N SER A 155 0.72 1.37 11.30
CA SER A 155 0.80 1.25 12.78
C SER A 155 1.04 -0.21 13.21
N PRO A 156 2.28 -0.71 13.12
CA PRO A 156 2.59 -2.13 13.37
C PRO A 156 2.11 -2.63 14.74
N GLU A 157 2.21 -1.82 15.80
CA GLU A 157 1.73 -2.15 17.15
C GLU A 157 0.23 -2.46 17.16
N ASP A 158 -0.58 -1.60 16.53
CA ASP A 158 -2.04 -1.77 16.51
C ASP A 158 -2.45 -3.02 15.71
N PHE A 159 -1.79 -3.27 14.57
CA PHE A 159 -2.06 -4.45 13.76
C PHE A 159 -1.78 -5.73 14.53
N VAL A 160 -0.57 -5.91 15.08
CA VAL A 160 -0.19 -7.17 15.73
C VAL A 160 -1.03 -7.47 16.97
N LEU A 161 -1.48 -6.43 17.69
CA LEU A 161 -2.36 -6.58 18.85
C LEU A 161 -3.80 -6.93 18.45
N SER A 162 -4.23 -6.56 17.24
CA SER A 162 -5.58 -6.84 16.74
C SER A 162 -5.76 -8.26 16.18
N TRP A 163 -4.69 -8.87 15.65
CA TRP A 163 -4.79 -10.15 14.94
C TRP A 163 -5.29 -11.31 15.79
N GLY A 164 -4.76 -11.45 17.01
CA GLY A 164 -5.16 -12.50 17.93
C GLY A 164 -6.67 -12.44 18.26
N PRO A 165 -7.17 -11.31 18.80
CA PRO A 165 -8.59 -11.12 19.08
C PRO A 165 -9.49 -11.35 17.85
N LEU A 166 -9.16 -10.73 16.71
CA LEU A 166 -9.93 -10.87 15.48
C LEU A 166 -10.07 -12.33 15.06
N LEU A 167 -8.94 -13.04 14.95
CA LEU A 167 -8.94 -14.43 14.49
C LEU A 167 -9.63 -15.36 15.49
N LYS A 168 -9.62 -15.04 16.79
CA LYS A 168 -10.40 -15.76 17.79
C LYS A 168 -11.91 -15.55 17.58
N ASP A 169 -12.34 -14.31 17.40
CA ASP A 169 -13.76 -13.96 17.27
C ASP A 169 -14.41 -14.59 16.04
N ILE A 170 -13.64 -14.78 14.95
CA ILE A 170 -14.11 -15.49 13.75
C ILE A 170 -13.84 -17.00 13.78
N SER A 171 -13.50 -17.56 14.95
CA SER A 171 -13.22 -18.99 15.14
C SER A 171 -12.07 -19.55 14.28
N ARG A 172 -11.15 -18.69 13.83
CA ARG A 172 -9.88 -19.10 13.23
C ARG A 172 -8.86 -19.52 14.29
N LEU A 173 -8.88 -18.93 15.48
CA LEU A 173 -8.03 -19.36 16.60
C LEU A 173 -8.87 -19.91 17.75
N ASP A 174 -8.41 -21.00 18.35
CA ASP A 174 -8.89 -21.45 19.66
C ASP A 174 -8.26 -20.62 20.80
N ASN A 175 -8.64 -20.88 22.05
CA ASN A 175 -8.09 -20.16 23.20
C ASN A 175 -6.56 -20.28 23.32
N ASN A 176 -6.01 -21.46 23.01
CA ASN A 176 -4.58 -21.72 23.09
C ASN A 176 -3.78 -20.99 21.99
N GLY A 177 -4.30 -20.98 20.76
CA GLY A 177 -3.75 -20.21 19.64
C GLY A 177 -3.79 -18.71 19.91
N PHE A 178 -4.91 -18.23 20.45
CA PHE A 178 -5.06 -16.84 20.89
C PHE A 178 -4.04 -16.44 21.96
N GLU A 179 -3.90 -17.21 23.04
CA GLU A 179 -2.96 -16.91 24.13
C GLU A 179 -1.51 -16.86 23.64
N LYS A 180 -1.11 -17.80 22.77
CA LYS A 180 0.22 -17.81 22.15
C LYS A 180 0.45 -16.58 21.27
N ALA A 181 -0.51 -16.26 20.39
CA ALA A 181 -0.42 -15.10 19.52
C ALA A 181 -0.33 -13.80 20.34
N ASN A 182 -1.20 -13.64 21.33
CA ASN A 182 -1.26 -12.45 22.17
C ASN A 182 0.01 -12.27 23.01
N SER A 183 0.61 -13.36 23.51
CA SER A 183 1.90 -13.29 24.20
C SER A 183 3.02 -12.74 23.32
N VAL A 184 3.07 -13.11 22.04
CA VAL A 184 4.08 -12.58 21.11
C VAL A 184 3.76 -11.13 20.74
N ALA A 185 2.49 -10.80 20.53
CA ALA A 185 2.04 -9.43 20.23
C ALA A 185 2.40 -8.44 21.36
N GLU A 186 2.18 -8.80 22.62
CA GLU A 186 2.60 -7.97 23.76
C GLU A 186 4.12 -7.84 23.86
N ARG A 187 4.89 -8.87 23.48
CA ARG A 187 6.35 -8.76 23.39
C ARG A 187 6.78 -7.78 22.29
N ILE A 188 6.14 -7.83 21.11
CA ILE A 188 6.40 -6.88 20.02
C ILE A 188 6.14 -5.45 20.46
N LYS A 189 5.01 -5.20 21.12
CA LYS A 189 4.66 -3.89 21.69
C LYS A 189 5.75 -3.35 22.63
N GLN A 190 6.28 -4.18 23.53
CA GLN A 190 7.40 -3.75 24.41
C GLN A 190 8.67 -3.45 23.62
N GLN A 191 8.98 -4.26 22.60
CA GLN A 191 10.14 -4.02 21.73
C GLN A 191 10.01 -2.70 20.96
N ILE A 192 8.83 -2.39 20.42
CA ILE A 192 8.54 -1.11 19.74
C ILE A 192 8.73 0.06 20.71
N ARG A 193 8.14 -0.02 21.91
CA ARG A 193 8.28 1.04 22.95
C ARG A 193 9.72 1.29 23.38
N ASN A 194 10.55 0.25 23.36
CA ASN A 194 11.97 0.34 23.69
C ASN A 194 12.87 0.70 22.48
N GLY A 195 12.28 0.98 21.31
CA GLY A 195 13.02 1.28 20.08
C GLY A 195 13.77 0.09 19.47
N GLN A 196 13.45 -1.14 19.88
CA GLN A 196 14.10 -2.38 19.46
C GLN A 196 13.49 -2.93 18.16
N TYR A 197 13.47 -2.11 17.10
CA TYR A 197 12.71 -2.41 15.88
C TYR A 197 13.14 -3.69 15.14
N VAL A 198 14.45 -3.99 15.06
CA VAL A 198 14.93 -5.25 14.45
C VAL A 198 14.42 -6.48 15.21
N SER A 199 14.42 -6.42 16.54
CA SER A 199 13.88 -7.49 17.39
C SER A 199 12.36 -7.60 17.28
N ALA A 200 11.67 -6.46 17.13
CA ALA A 200 10.24 -6.40 16.84
C ALA A 200 9.93 -7.07 15.50
N THR A 201 10.67 -6.79 14.43
CA THR A 201 10.51 -7.41 13.11
C THR A 201 10.70 -8.92 13.18
N SER A 202 11.71 -9.37 13.94
CA SER A 202 11.94 -10.81 14.17
C SER A 202 10.77 -11.46 14.93
N SER A 203 10.21 -10.76 15.93
CA SER A 203 9.08 -11.24 16.72
C SER A 203 7.76 -11.20 15.94
N TRP A 204 7.60 -10.26 15.01
CA TRP A 204 6.49 -10.21 14.07
C TRP A 204 6.48 -11.46 13.17
N ALA A 205 7.62 -11.85 12.61
CA ALA A 205 7.72 -13.09 11.84
C ALA A 205 7.43 -14.35 12.69
N GLU A 206 7.76 -14.33 13.99
CA GLU A 206 7.36 -15.38 14.93
C GLU A 206 5.84 -15.41 15.13
N LEU A 207 5.22 -14.24 15.32
CA LEU A 207 3.76 -14.10 15.50
C LEU A 207 3.00 -14.65 14.30
N GLU A 208 3.40 -14.27 13.09
CA GLU A 208 2.80 -14.82 11.86
C GLU A 208 2.89 -16.35 11.85
N GLY A 209 4.07 -16.88 12.19
CA GLY A 209 4.29 -18.31 12.31
C GLY A 209 3.37 -18.97 13.34
N VAL A 210 3.15 -18.36 14.50
CA VAL A 210 2.26 -18.86 15.56
C VAL A 210 0.81 -18.87 15.11
N ILE A 211 0.31 -17.73 14.61
CA ILE A 211 -1.05 -17.58 14.09
C ILE A 211 -1.30 -18.66 13.04
N SER A 212 -0.36 -18.79 12.12
CA SER A 212 -0.51 -19.66 10.98
C SER A 212 -0.65 -21.15 11.35
N ARG A 213 0.14 -21.69 12.28
CA ARG A 213 -0.05 -23.08 12.75
C ARG A 213 -1.32 -23.26 13.57
N SER A 214 -1.75 -22.21 14.23
CA SER A 214 -2.86 -22.27 15.18
C SER A 214 -4.21 -22.02 14.50
N SER A 215 -4.22 -21.61 13.22
CA SER A 215 -5.42 -21.18 12.48
C SER A 215 -5.79 -22.02 11.27
N ASN A 216 -5.20 -23.21 11.16
CA ASN A 216 -5.20 -23.99 9.94
C ASN A 216 -4.73 -23.16 8.74
N PHE A 217 -3.58 -22.51 8.90
CA PHE A 217 -2.89 -21.86 7.79
C PHE A 217 -3.67 -20.68 7.19
N VAL A 218 -4.29 -19.84 8.03
CA VAL A 218 -5.06 -18.66 7.57
C VAL A 218 -4.26 -17.78 6.60
N ASP A 219 -4.92 -17.26 5.58
CA ASP A 219 -4.34 -16.28 4.68
C ASP A 219 -4.34 -14.88 5.35
N PHE A 220 -3.16 -14.27 5.44
CA PHE A 220 -2.98 -12.96 6.10
C PHE A 220 -3.56 -11.80 5.30
N TYR A 221 -3.76 -12.00 4.00
CA TYR A 221 -4.46 -11.03 3.19
C TYR A 221 -5.97 -11.28 3.33
N ASN A 222 -6.45 -12.50 3.10
CA ASN A 222 -7.89 -12.80 3.24
C ASN A 222 -8.18 -13.85 4.31
N PHE A 223 -8.48 -13.42 5.53
CA PHE A 223 -8.70 -14.33 6.67
C PHE A 223 -9.88 -15.30 6.52
N LEU A 224 -10.74 -15.14 5.50
CA LEU A 224 -11.76 -16.14 5.14
C LEU A 224 -11.17 -17.35 4.43
N LEU A 225 -9.97 -17.24 3.90
CA LEU A 225 -9.30 -18.27 3.11
C LEU A 225 -8.13 -18.86 3.89
N ASP A 226 -7.75 -20.07 3.49
CA ASP A 226 -6.49 -20.66 3.88
C ASP A 226 -5.43 -20.25 2.84
N SER A 227 -4.19 -20.16 3.30
CA SER A 227 -3.03 -19.86 2.48
C SER A 227 -2.97 -20.82 1.28
N GLY A 228 -2.93 -20.24 0.09
CA GLY A 228 -2.90 -20.95 -1.19
C GLY A 228 -4.28 -21.07 -1.85
N MET A 229 -5.35 -20.60 -1.20
CA MET A 229 -6.70 -20.58 -1.79
C MET A 229 -7.13 -19.23 -2.36
N ASP A 230 -6.51 -18.13 -1.93
CA ASP A 230 -6.80 -16.81 -2.51
C ASP A 230 -6.14 -16.71 -3.90
N PRO A 231 -6.82 -16.31 -4.99
CA PRO A 231 -6.20 -16.08 -6.31
C PRO A 231 -5.14 -14.97 -6.31
N VAL A 232 -5.25 -14.01 -5.40
CA VAL A 232 -4.29 -12.93 -5.24
C VAL A 232 -3.20 -13.33 -4.27
N SER A 233 -3.54 -14.02 -3.18
CA SER A 233 -2.52 -14.69 -2.39
C SER A 233 -1.96 -15.93 -3.08
N LEU A 234 -2.46 -16.46 -4.19
CA LEU A 234 -1.76 -17.48 -5.01
C LEU A 234 -0.52 -16.87 -5.68
N THR A 235 -0.34 -15.55 -5.54
CA THR A 235 0.89 -14.82 -5.82
C THR A 235 1.76 -14.56 -4.57
N ALA A 236 1.26 -14.90 -3.37
CA ALA A 236 1.86 -14.72 -2.03
C ALA A 236 1.80 -15.94 -1.06
N ALA A 237 1.16 -17.05 -1.41
CA ALA A 237 0.60 -18.06 -0.49
C ALA A 237 0.88 -19.50 -0.93
N GLU A 238 2.04 -19.71 -1.53
CA GLU A 238 2.68 -20.99 -1.32
C GLU A 238 3.27 -20.95 0.14
N MET A 239 2.44 -21.35 1.13
CA MET A 239 2.58 -22.26 2.31
C MET A 239 3.67 -22.22 3.46
N ILE A 240 3.50 -21.43 4.52
CA ILE A 240 3.70 -21.84 5.95
C ILE A 240 4.22 -23.31 6.20
N GLN A 241 5.35 -23.64 6.85
CA GLN A 241 5.70 -23.46 8.27
C GLN A 241 7.12 -24.00 8.58
N GLY A 242 7.96 -23.23 9.29
CA GLY A 242 8.78 -23.79 10.38
C GLY A 242 10.29 -23.43 10.51
N ILE A 243 10.59 -22.27 11.11
CA ILE A 243 11.80 -21.94 11.91
C ILE A 243 12.70 -20.82 11.31
N ALA A 244 12.31 -19.62 11.75
CA ALA A 244 13.06 -18.40 12.07
C ALA A 244 14.14 -17.90 11.09
N MET A 245 13.78 -16.85 10.35
CA MET A 245 14.60 -15.96 9.52
C MET A 245 15.25 -16.55 8.27
N LYS A 246 15.93 -17.71 8.34
CA LYS A 246 16.47 -18.38 7.14
C LYS A 246 15.40 -19.01 6.28
N ARG A 247 14.27 -19.42 6.88
CA ARG A 247 13.13 -19.91 6.11
C ARG A 247 12.38 -18.79 5.42
N TYR A 248 12.20 -17.59 5.94
CA TYR A 248 11.60 -16.49 5.16
C TYR A 248 12.22 -16.38 3.76
N ILE A 249 13.56 -16.33 3.69
CA ILE A 249 14.30 -16.19 2.42
C ILE A 249 14.37 -17.51 1.61
N ARG A 250 14.64 -18.65 2.27
CA ARG A 250 14.85 -19.93 1.56
C ARG A 250 13.54 -20.64 1.16
N TYR A 251 12.46 -20.37 1.89
CA TYR A 251 11.10 -20.84 1.64
C TYR A 251 10.47 -20.07 0.47
N LEU A 252 10.61 -18.74 0.45
CA LEU A 252 10.31 -17.91 -0.74
C LEU A 252 11.11 -18.39 -1.97
N SER A 253 12.34 -18.87 -1.78
CA SER A 253 13.18 -19.36 -2.88
C SER A 253 12.86 -20.79 -3.35
N SER A 254 12.38 -21.70 -2.50
CA SER A 254 12.08 -23.10 -2.87
C SER A 254 10.75 -23.28 -3.61
N LEU A 255 9.94 -22.21 -3.66
CA LEU A 255 8.67 -22.13 -4.37
C LEU A 255 8.79 -21.48 -5.76
N ARG A 256 9.98 -20.96 -6.08
CA ARG A 256 10.33 -20.46 -7.43
C ARG A 256 10.32 -21.53 -8.52
N SER A 257 10.04 -22.81 -8.21
CA SER A 257 10.29 -23.96 -9.09
C SER A 257 9.07 -24.61 -9.74
N SER A 258 7.93 -23.93 -9.88
CA SER A 258 6.92 -24.32 -10.87
C SER A 258 7.14 -23.57 -12.19
N ALA A 259 8.10 -24.08 -12.96
CA ALA A 259 8.27 -23.72 -14.36
C ALA A 259 7.00 -24.09 -15.16
N GLY A 260 6.39 -23.12 -15.85
CA GLY A 260 5.57 -23.41 -17.04
C GLY A 260 4.06 -23.12 -17.01
N GLY A 261 3.59 -22.02 -16.41
CA GLY A 261 2.20 -21.56 -16.55
C GLY A 261 2.03 -20.35 -17.47
N VAL A 262 1.13 -20.43 -18.46
CA VAL A 262 0.65 -19.29 -19.28
C VAL A 262 -0.01 -18.25 -18.35
N GLY A 263 0.36 -16.96 -18.47
CA GLY A 263 -0.18 -15.89 -17.61
C GLY A 263 0.69 -15.48 -16.41
N ASN A 264 1.96 -15.89 -16.36
CA ASN A 264 2.90 -15.51 -15.31
C ASN A 264 3.50 -14.10 -15.55
N ILE A 265 3.32 -13.19 -14.59
CA ILE A 265 3.87 -11.82 -14.65
C ILE A 265 5.39 -11.78 -14.81
N ASN A 266 6.15 -12.75 -14.25
CA ASN A 266 7.60 -12.83 -14.46
C ASN A 266 7.94 -13.03 -15.94
N SER A 267 7.18 -13.89 -16.64
CA SER A 267 7.35 -14.15 -18.06
C SER A 267 6.95 -12.93 -18.90
N LEU A 268 5.89 -12.22 -18.51
CA LEU A 268 5.50 -10.96 -19.16
C LEU A 268 6.62 -9.92 -19.04
N MET A 269 7.06 -9.65 -17.81
CA MET A 269 8.01 -8.59 -17.50
C MET A 269 9.35 -8.88 -18.14
N ASN A 270 9.96 -10.04 -17.86
CA ASN A 270 11.27 -10.41 -18.41
C ASN A 270 11.26 -10.81 -19.89
N GLY A 271 10.08 -11.06 -20.46
CA GLY A 271 9.89 -11.38 -21.87
C GLY A 271 9.55 -10.13 -22.68
N VAL A 272 8.31 -10.07 -23.17
CA VAL A 272 7.87 -9.07 -24.15
C VAL A 272 8.02 -7.63 -23.66
N VAL A 273 7.84 -7.37 -22.35
CA VAL A 273 8.01 -6.01 -21.79
C VAL A 273 9.48 -5.60 -21.82
N LYS A 274 10.40 -6.40 -21.26
CA LYS A 274 11.85 -6.09 -21.29
C LYS A 274 12.35 -5.90 -22.72
N GLN A 275 11.96 -6.78 -23.63
CA GLN A 275 12.32 -6.71 -25.06
C GLN A 275 11.80 -5.44 -25.75
N LYS A 276 10.60 -4.99 -25.36
CA LYS A 276 9.99 -3.77 -25.92
C LYS A 276 10.62 -2.50 -25.38
N LEU A 277 10.92 -2.46 -24.07
CA LEU A 277 11.48 -1.30 -23.39
C LEU A 277 12.91 -0.99 -23.88
N LYS A 278 13.77 -2.00 -24.07
CA LYS A 278 15.16 -1.88 -24.54
C LYS A 278 16.09 -0.98 -23.69
N ILE A 279 15.57 -0.35 -22.64
CA ILE A 279 16.29 0.51 -21.70
C ILE A 279 16.70 -0.23 -20.42
N ILE A 280 16.23 -1.47 -20.23
CA ILE A 280 16.59 -2.30 -19.09
C ILE A 280 17.96 -2.93 -19.36
N PRO A 281 18.97 -2.75 -18.49
CA PRO A 281 20.28 -3.38 -18.68
C PRO A 281 20.18 -4.90 -18.80
N GLU A 282 21.07 -5.51 -19.58
CA GLU A 282 21.02 -6.95 -19.87
C GLU A 282 21.07 -7.81 -18.60
N ASN A 283 21.92 -7.42 -17.65
CA ASN A 283 22.13 -8.09 -16.36
C ASN A 283 21.00 -7.90 -15.34
N ILE A 284 20.02 -7.02 -15.60
CA ILE A 284 18.91 -6.77 -14.68
C ILE A 284 17.69 -7.58 -15.10
N SER A 285 17.20 -8.45 -14.22
CA SER A 285 15.93 -9.17 -14.41
C SER A 285 14.90 -8.64 -13.44
N TRP A 286 13.66 -8.50 -13.91
CA TRP A 286 12.54 -8.12 -13.06
C TRP A 286 12.23 -9.22 -12.06
N GLY A 287 11.99 -8.83 -10.80
CA GLY A 287 11.38 -9.65 -9.77
C GLY A 287 10.18 -8.95 -9.13
N GLY A 288 9.15 -9.71 -8.77
CA GLY A 288 7.94 -9.16 -8.15
C GLY A 288 8.14 -8.63 -6.72
N GLN A 289 9.08 -9.21 -5.98
CA GLN A 289 9.44 -8.89 -4.60
C GLN A 289 10.96 -8.96 -4.45
N ALA A 290 11.55 -8.02 -3.72
CA ALA A 290 13.00 -7.92 -3.48
C ALA A 290 13.35 -8.22 -2.01
N ASP A 291 13.93 -9.39 -1.75
CA ASP A 291 14.29 -9.83 -0.39
C ASP A 291 15.41 -8.97 0.24
N GLU A 292 16.34 -8.47 -0.58
CA GLU A 292 17.42 -7.59 -0.11
C GLU A 292 16.89 -6.24 0.36
N VAL A 293 15.85 -5.71 -0.30
CA VAL A 293 15.16 -4.50 0.13
C VAL A 293 14.53 -4.72 1.51
N PHE A 294 13.78 -5.80 1.68
CA PHE A 294 13.18 -6.14 2.98
C PHE A 294 14.25 -6.29 4.07
N THR A 295 15.34 -7.00 3.76
CA THR A 295 16.42 -7.26 4.71
C THR A 295 17.07 -5.96 5.20
N ASN A 296 17.29 -4.99 4.30
CA ASN A 296 17.88 -3.70 4.67
C ASN A 296 16.88 -2.78 5.40
N LEU A 297 15.58 -2.90 5.12
CA LEU A 297 14.52 -2.16 5.82
C LEU A 297 14.00 -2.84 7.09
N ALA A 298 14.55 -3.99 7.49
CA ALA A 298 14.09 -4.73 8.67
C ALA A 298 14.17 -3.89 9.96
N GLY A 299 15.06 -2.90 10.02
CA GLY A 299 15.18 -1.95 11.14
C GLY A 299 14.09 -0.88 11.18
N ASP A 300 13.35 -0.68 10.10
CA ASP A 300 12.26 0.31 10.00
C ASP A 300 10.88 -0.33 9.84
N PHE A 301 10.84 -1.63 9.50
CA PHE A 301 9.61 -2.37 9.24
C PHE A 301 8.58 -2.28 10.38
N MET A 302 9.01 -2.31 11.64
CA MET A 302 8.14 -2.20 12.82
C MET A 302 8.06 -0.79 13.41
N ARG A 303 8.68 0.22 12.79
CA ARG A 303 8.53 1.62 13.22
C ARG A 303 7.16 2.16 12.79
N PRO A 304 6.33 2.72 13.68
CA PRO A 304 5.07 3.32 13.27
C PRO A 304 5.32 4.64 12.51
N ARG A 305 4.45 4.92 11.52
CA ARG A 305 4.49 6.15 10.70
C ARG A 305 3.20 6.98 10.80
N ILE A 306 2.49 6.84 11.92
CA ILE A 306 1.23 7.53 12.17
C ILE A 306 1.42 9.03 12.48
N ASN A 307 2.58 9.43 12.99
CA ASN A 307 2.86 10.84 13.31
C ASN A 307 2.99 11.67 12.02
N GLU A 308 3.45 11.04 10.95
CA GLU A 308 3.58 11.65 9.64
C GLU A 308 2.20 11.97 9.03
N VAL A 309 1.18 11.16 9.36
CA VAL A 309 -0.23 11.48 9.02
C VAL A 309 -0.68 12.73 9.76
N ASP A 310 -0.41 12.84 11.06
CA ASP A 310 -0.74 14.03 11.86
C ASP A 310 -0.04 15.29 11.31
N GLU A 311 1.23 15.19 10.92
CA GLU A 311 1.98 16.32 10.34
C GLU A 311 1.41 16.73 8.98
N LEU A 312 1.02 15.77 8.11
CA LEU A 312 0.38 16.05 6.83
C LEU A 312 -0.95 16.78 7.01
N LEU A 313 -1.80 16.30 7.92
CA LEU A 313 -3.09 16.91 8.24
C LEU A 313 -2.91 18.32 8.82
N ALA A 314 -1.94 18.50 9.72
CA ALA A 314 -1.61 19.81 10.30
C ALA A 314 -1.13 20.82 9.25
N LYS A 315 -0.51 20.34 8.17
CA LYS A 315 -0.09 21.15 7.01
C LYS A 315 -1.19 21.34 5.96
N GLY A 316 -2.41 20.85 6.21
CA GLY A 316 -3.54 20.99 5.31
C GLY A 316 -3.53 20.04 4.11
N VAL A 317 -2.74 18.95 4.17
CA VAL A 317 -2.78 17.90 3.15
C VAL A 317 -3.94 16.96 3.43
N ASN A 318 -4.76 16.69 2.41
CA ASN A 318 -5.80 15.69 2.50
C ASN A 318 -5.19 14.28 2.58
N VAL A 319 -5.52 13.56 3.65
CA VAL A 319 -5.17 12.15 3.81
C VAL A 319 -6.44 11.31 3.80
N THR A 320 -6.54 10.35 2.88
CA THR A 320 -7.66 9.40 2.79
C THR A 320 -7.18 8.01 3.14
N ILE A 321 -7.95 7.29 3.95
CA ILE A 321 -7.66 5.90 4.31
C ILE A 321 -8.83 5.04 3.84
N TYR A 322 -8.54 3.96 3.12
CA TYR A 322 -9.52 2.96 2.73
C TYR A 322 -9.01 1.56 3.06
N ASN A 323 -9.94 0.67 3.40
CA ASN A 323 -9.65 -0.71 3.78
C ASN A 323 -10.69 -1.64 3.16
N GLY A 324 -10.25 -2.77 2.59
CA GLY A 324 -11.13 -3.85 2.17
C GLY A 324 -11.74 -4.56 3.38
N GLN A 325 -13.07 -4.69 3.41
CA GLN A 325 -13.77 -5.30 4.55
C GLN A 325 -13.61 -6.82 4.61
N VAL A 326 -13.73 -7.53 3.48
CA VAL A 326 -13.60 -9.00 3.35
C VAL A 326 -13.43 -9.34 1.86
N GLY A 327 -12.52 -10.26 1.51
CA GLY A 327 -12.28 -10.66 0.11
C GLY A 327 -13.36 -11.60 -0.47
N ARG A 328 -14.05 -11.09 -1.51
CA ARG A 328 -14.87 -11.70 -2.59
C ARG A 328 -16.17 -12.48 -2.26
N ALA A 329 -17.30 -11.92 -2.73
CA ALA A 329 -18.46 -12.67 -3.21
C ALA A 329 -18.35 -12.85 -4.76
N PRO A 330 -18.83 -13.96 -5.36
CA PRO A 330 -18.67 -14.21 -6.78
C PRO A 330 -19.63 -13.34 -7.59
N GLU A 331 -19.10 -12.74 -8.66
CA GLU A 331 -19.76 -11.80 -9.57
C GLU A 331 -19.97 -10.39 -8.99
N LEU A 332 -19.30 -9.42 -9.63
CA LEU A 332 -19.27 -7.96 -9.39
C LEU A 332 -18.10 -7.45 -8.53
N SER A 333 -17.28 -6.59 -9.16
CA SER A 333 -16.18 -5.76 -8.63
C SER A 333 -14.98 -6.45 -7.95
N GLU A 334 -13.89 -6.60 -8.70
CA GLU A 334 -12.53 -6.78 -8.17
C GLU A 334 -11.92 -5.41 -7.86
N GLN A 335 -12.03 -4.94 -6.61
CA GLN A 335 -11.30 -3.79 -6.09
C GLN A 335 -10.98 -3.98 -4.61
N GLY A 336 -9.74 -3.67 -4.22
CA GLY A 336 -9.29 -3.47 -2.84
C GLY A 336 -9.15 -4.75 -2.05
N GLN A 337 -7.93 -5.24 -1.91
CA GLN A 337 -7.63 -6.37 -1.06
C GLN A 337 -6.81 -5.94 0.16
N ASN A 338 -7.42 -6.22 1.32
CA ASN A 338 -6.84 -6.96 2.43
C ASN A 338 -6.07 -6.19 3.53
N SER A 339 -6.82 -5.54 4.42
CA SER A 339 -6.83 -5.71 5.88
C SER A 339 -7.90 -4.80 6.51
N LEU A 340 -8.86 -5.38 7.25
CA LEU A 340 -9.81 -4.61 8.05
C LEU A 340 -9.28 -4.49 9.49
N ILE A 341 -8.81 -3.30 9.88
CA ILE A 341 -8.83 -2.90 11.29
C ILE A 341 -10.17 -2.24 11.57
N LEU A 342 -10.97 -2.87 12.43
CA LEU A 342 -12.04 -2.19 13.16
C LEU A 342 -11.41 -1.48 14.35
N TRP A 343 -11.39 -0.15 14.34
CA TRP A 343 -11.01 0.65 15.49
C TRP A 343 -12.14 0.61 16.53
N SER A 344 -11.82 0.20 17.76
CA SER A 344 -12.64 0.46 18.94
C SER A 344 -11.73 0.64 20.16
N ARG A 345 -11.82 1.79 20.83
CA ARG A 345 -11.89 1.85 22.30
C ARG A 345 -12.35 3.20 22.82
N GLU A 346 -13.28 3.13 23.77
CA GLU A 346 -13.62 4.22 24.69
C GLU A 346 -12.39 4.71 25.46
N GLY A 347 -12.30 6.04 25.63
CA GLY A 347 -11.50 6.66 26.68
C GLY A 347 -10.17 7.27 26.24
N CYS A 348 -10.18 8.61 26.12
CA CYS A 348 -9.04 9.54 26.09
C CYS A 348 -8.22 9.67 24.79
N LYS A 349 -8.60 10.69 24.00
CA LYS A 349 -7.77 11.50 23.08
C LYS A 349 -6.72 10.73 22.27
N ARG A 350 -7.15 10.14 21.16
CA ARG A 350 -6.39 9.91 19.91
C ARG A 350 -7.41 9.56 18.80
N ILE A 351 -6.97 9.78 17.57
CA ILE A 351 -7.71 9.76 16.28
C ILE A 351 -8.92 8.80 16.31
N HIS A 352 -10.12 9.36 16.13
CA HIS A 352 -11.36 8.61 16.04
C HIS A 352 -11.72 8.34 14.57
N GLN A 353 -11.80 7.06 14.24
CA GLN A 353 -12.76 6.41 13.35
C GLN A 353 -12.94 6.97 11.92
N VAL A 354 -12.60 6.14 10.94
CA VAL A 354 -13.16 6.20 9.58
C VAL A 354 -13.86 4.86 9.33
N ILE A 355 -15.20 4.89 9.32
CA ILE A 355 -16.04 3.83 8.73
C ILE A 355 -16.85 4.48 7.61
N GLN A 356 -16.71 3.88 6.41
CA GLN A 356 -17.55 3.92 5.21
C GLN A 356 -18.25 5.24 4.82
N GLU A 357 -17.87 5.75 3.64
CA GLU A 357 -18.74 5.77 2.44
C GLU A 357 -17.88 6.11 1.21
N SER A 358 -17.46 5.09 0.46
CA SER A 358 -16.92 5.25 -0.90
C SER A 358 -18.07 5.08 -1.89
N ALA A 359 -18.90 6.11 -2.01
CA ALA A 359 -19.83 6.25 -3.13
C ALA A 359 -19.72 7.66 -3.69
N LEU A 360 -19.80 7.75 -5.02
CA LEU A 360 -19.97 8.95 -5.85
C LEU A 360 -18.69 9.61 -6.43
N LEU A 361 -18.20 8.98 -7.50
CA LEU A 361 -17.89 9.70 -8.75
C LEU A 361 -18.71 9.11 -9.91
N LEU A 362 -20.02 8.95 -9.72
CA LEU A 362 -20.98 8.70 -10.80
C LEU A 362 -22.30 9.32 -10.39
N ASP A 363 -22.73 10.37 -11.10
CA ASP A 363 -24.14 10.76 -11.12
C ASP A 363 -24.55 11.09 -12.55
N SER A 364 -25.36 10.21 -13.12
CA SER A 364 -26.63 10.55 -13.74
C SER A 364 -27.41 9.26 -14.03
N TRP A 365 -28.74 9.33 -13.88
CA TRP A 365 -29.78 8.35 -14.27
C TRP A 365 -30.38 7.43 -13.15
N SER A 366 -31.15 8.06 -12.25
CA SER A 366 -32.58 7.80 -11.92
C SER A 366 -33.20 6.40 -11.61
N TRP A 367 -33.66 6.28 -10.33
CA TRP A 367 -34.90 5.65 -9.75
C TRP A 367 -34.96 4.13 -9.41
N PRO A 368 -35.78 3.67 -8.42
CA PRO A 368 -36.18 4.28 -7.14
C PRO A 368 -36.18 3.29 -5.93
N PHE A 369 -35.80 3.80 -4.74
CA PHE A 369 -36.40 3.59 -3.39
C PHE A 369 -35.37 3.97 -2.30
N CYS A 370 -35.56 5.18 -1.76
CA CYS A 370 -35.29 5.68 -0.41
C CYS A 370 -34.11 5.18 0.45
N THR A 371 -33.30 6.01 1.15
CA THR A 371 -32.94 7.46 1.13
C THR A 371 -32.11 7.78 2.40
N SER A 372 -31.22 8.77 2.27
CA SER A 372 -30.55 9.63 3.29
C SER A 372 -29.07 9.26 3.56
N GLY A 373 -28.04 9.94 3.02
CA GLY A 373 -27.97 11.25 2.38
C GLY A 373 -27.69 12.36 3.40
N ARG A 374 -26.45 12.44 3.90
CA ARG A 374 -25.91 13.59 4.66
C ARG A 374 -24.41 13.73 4.39
N ALA A 375 -23.95 14.93 4.04
CA ALA A 375 -22.53 15.28 3.94
C ALA A 375 -22.08 16.03 5.20
N LEU A 376 -20.85 15.80 5.64
CA LEU A 376 -20.21 16.56 6.73
C LEU A 376 -19.23 17.57 6.13
N HIS A 377 -19.45 18.86 6.40
CA HIS A 377 -18.48 19.92 6.17
C HIS A 377 -17.85 20.34 7.50
N TYR A 378 -16.53 20.52 7.50
CA TYR A 378 -15.79 21.05 8.65
C TYR A 378 -15.28 22.46 8.34
N THR A 379 -15.66 23.41 9.18
CA THR A 379 -15.03 24.74 9.26
C THR A 379 -14.57 24.96 10.70
N LYS A 380 -13.39 25.56 10.86
CA LYS A 380 -12.84 25.93 12.15
C LYS A 380 -13.28 27.35 12.47
N ASP A 381 -14.05 27.54 13.54
CA ASP A 381 -14.32 28.88 14.09
C ASP A 381 -13.41 29.19 15.27
N ASP A 382 -13.16 30.49 15.47
CA ASP A 382 -12.07 31.08 16.28
C ASP A 382 -12.14 30.82 17.79
N GLU A 383 -13.13 30.07 18.30
CA GLU A 383 -13.30 29.80 19.73
C GLU A 383 -12.99 28.35 20.17
N CYS A 384 -12.32 27.54 19.35
CA CYS A 384 -11.96 26.15 19.72
C CYS A 384 -13.17 25.30 20.15
N HIS A 385 -14.35 25.58 19.57
CA HIS A 385 -15.51 24.72 19.62
C HIS A 385 -15.72 24.08 18.25
N ASN A 386 -15.53 22.76 18.18
CA ASN A 386 -15.87 21.97 17.01
C ASN A 386 -17.39 21.85 16.94
N THR A 387 -18.03 22.59 16.02
CA THR A 387 -19.48 22.52 15.84
C THR A 387 -19.80 21.73 14.57
N ILE A 388 -20.60 20.67 14.71
CA ILE A 388 -21.12 19.89 13.59
C ILE A 388 -22.51 20.45 13.27
N THR A 389 -22.66 21.15 12.15
CA THR A 389 -23.98 21.57 11.64
C THR A 389 -24.44 20.64 10.52
N CYS A 390 -25.60 20.00 10.71
CA CYS A 390 -26.35 19.41 9.61
C CYS A 390 -27.05 20.54 8.84
N THR A 391 -26.53 20.89 7.67
CA THR A 391 -27.24 21.77 6.73
C THR A 391 -27.84 20.94 5.62
N THR A 392 -29.16 21.04 5.48
CA THR A 392 -29.91 20.51 4.34
C THR A 392 -29.50 21.31 3.09
N ILE A 393 -29.12 20.62 2.01
CA ILE A 393 -29.14 21.18 0.65
C ILE A 393 -30.25 20.47 -0.11
#